data_AF-A0AAU3B0K0-F1
#
_entry.id   AF-A0AAU3B0K0-F1
#
_cell.length_a   1.000
_cell.length_b   1.000
_cell.length_c   1.000
_cell.angle_alpha   90.00
_cell.angle_beta   90.00
_cell.angle_gamma   90.00
#
_symmetry.space_group_name_H-M   'P 1'
#
loop_
_entity.id
_entity.type
_entity.pdbx_description
1 polymer ?
#
loop_
_entity_poly.entity_id
_entity_poly.type
_entity_poly.pdbx_seq_one_letter_code
_entity_poly.pdbx_strand_id
1 'polypeptide(L)'
;MDAIDPAWCPAWGIDWQRGFHLTHTHLRAGATLPVRAGEVLVQGEDLGAWVVAQRMGWDKLTPAQQWMLDSVLGIEPADKGELPVRQTQADRWATHLAAARQFHAREGHLRVPRKYVEELAGEDGEGVELKLGGWLDDTRRRADKLTPERRAELDALGMRWA
;
A
#
# COMPACT_ATOMS: atom_id res chain seq x y z
N MET A 1 -30.90 -13.47 29.83
CA MET A 1 -31.43 -13.69 28.48
C MET A 1 -30.45 -12.98 27.57
N ASP A 2 -29.40 -13.69 27.18
CA ASP A 2 -28.27 -13.15 26.42
C ASP A 2 -28.78 -12.69 25.05
N ALA A 3 -28.86 -11.38 24.87
CA ALA A 3 -29.12 -10.79 23.57
C ALA A 3 -27.91 -11.10 22.70
N ILE A 4 -28.09 -12.05 21.78
CA ILE A 4 -27.15 -12.25 20.67
C ILE A 4 -27.12 -10.93 19.91
N ASP A 5 -25.99 -10.24 19.98
CA ASP A 5 -25.78 -8.94 19.34
C ASP A 5 -26.02 -9.08 17.83
N PRO A 6 -26.96 -8.30 17.24
CA PRO A 6 -27.19 -8.26 15.79
C PRO A 6 -25.93 -7.90 14.98
N ALA A 7 -24.90 -7.36 15.63
CA ALA A 7 -23.58 -7.09 15.05
C ALA A 7 -22.71 -8.34 14.87
N TRP A 8 -23.07 -9.50 15.44
CA TRP A 8 -22.25 -10.71 15.31
C TRP A 8 -22.62 -11.49 14.03
N CYS A 9 -21.89 -11.25 12.93
CA CYS A 9 -21.97 -12.10 11.74
C CYS A 9 -20.82 -13.13 11.70
N PRO A 10 -21.10 -14.44 11.77
CA PRO A 10 -20.06 -15.49 11.74
C PRO A 10 -19.35 -15.64 10.38
N ALA A 11 -19.76 -14.89 9.35
CA ALA A 11 -19.13 -14.91 8.01
C ALA A 11 -17.93 -13.97 7.87
N TRP A 12 -17.64 -13.12 8.85
CA TRP A 12 -16.47 -12.22 8.79
C TRP A 12 -15.20 -12.91 9.23
N GLY A 13 -14.07 -12.45 8.69
CA GLY A 13 -12.75 -12.97 9.06
C GLY A 13 -12.49 -12.83 10.56
N ILE A 14 -11.89 -13.86 11.16
CA ILE A 14 -11.57 -13.91 12.59
C ILE A 14 -10.70 -12.72 13.00
N ASP A 15 -9.77 -12.29 12.13
CA ASP A 15 -8.89 -11.14 12.39
C ASP A 15 -9.69 -9.83 12.52
N TRP A 16 -10.74 -9.66 11.70
CA TRP A 16 -11.60 -8.48 11.76
C TRP A 16 -12.42 -8.47 13.05
N GLN A 17 -13.04 -9.61 13.40
CA GLN A 17 -13.82 -9.76 14.63
C GLN A 17 -12.96 -9.53 15.88
N ARG A 18 -11.72 -10.06 15.89
CA ARG A 18 -10.77 -9.86 16.98
C ARG A 18 -10.39 -8.39 17.14
N GLY A 19 -9.98 -7.73 16.04
CA GLY A 19 -9.63 -6.31 16.08
C GLY A 19 -10.78 -5.43 16.55
N PHE A 20 -12.00 -5.70 16.08
CA PHE A 20 -13.21 -5.01 16.53
C PHE A 20 -13.46 -5.23 18.03
N HIS A 21 -13.44 -6.48 18.50
CA HIS A 21 -13.68 -6.82 19.90
C HIS A 21 -12.65 -6.18 20.84
N LEU A 22 -11.36 -6.24 20.50
CA LEU A 22 -10.29 -5.67 21.31
C LEU A 22 -10.37 -4.14 21.34
N THR A 23 -10.64 -3.50 20.20
CA THR A 23 -10.82 -2.04 20.13
C THR A 23 -12.05 -1.60 20.91
N HIS A 24 -13.18 -2.29 20.75
CA HIS A 24 -14.40 -2.02 21.50
C HIS A 24 -14.18 -2.15 23.01
N THR A 25 -13.51 -3.22 23.45
CA THR A 25 -13.19 -3.45 24.86
C THR A 25 -12.26 -2.38 25.41
N HIS A 26 -11.27 -1.96 24.63
CA HIS A 26 -10.36 -0.87 24.97
C HIS A 26 -11.12 0.45 25.22
N LEU A 27 -12.03 0.82 24.31
CA LEU A 27 -12.86 2.01 24.45
C LEU A 27 -13.83 1.91 25.64
N ARG A 28 -14.44 0.75 25.87
CA ARG A 28 -15.33 0.52 27.03
C ARG A 28 -14.62 0.64 28.37
N ALA A 29 -13.30 0.45 28.40
CA ALA A 29 -12.47 0.70 29.59
C ALA A 29 -12.16 2.20 29.81
N GLY A 30 -12.68 3.11 28.96
CA GLY A 30 -12.46 4.55 29.04
C GLY A 30 -11.20 5.03 28.34
N ALA A 31 -10.54 4.18 27.56
CA ALA A 31 -9.38 4.57 26.77
C ALA A 31 -9.79 5.26 25.46
N THR A 32 -8.84 5.94 24.83
CA THR A 32 -9.04 6.65 23.56
C THR A 32 -8.80 5.73 22.36
N LEU A 33 -9.46 6.00 21.24
CA LEU A 33 -9.23 5.28 19.99
C LEU A 33 -7.80 5.50 19.50
N PRO A 34 -6.98 4.44 19.29
CA PRO A 34 -5.65 4.58 18.71
C PRO A 34 -5.78 4.85 17.20
N VAL A 35 -5.21 5.94 16.73
CA VAL A 35 -5.32 6.41 15.33
C VAL A 35 -4.01 6.25 14.56
N ARG A 36 -2.92 5.84 15.22
CA ARG A 36 -1.64 5.53 14.56
C ARG A 36 -1.17 4.12 14.91
N ALA A 37 -0.56 3.46 13.93
CA ALA A 37 0.09 2.18 14.13
C ALA A 37 1.14 2.26 15.26
N GLY A 38 1.16 1.25 16.12
CA GLY A 38 2.07 1.12 17.25
C GLY A 38 1.65 1.87 18.52
N GLU A 39 0.57 2.65 18.51
CA GLU A 39 0.12 3.38 19.70
C GLU A 39 -0.33 2.43 20.82
N VAL A 40 -1.02 1.34 20.48
CA VAL A 40 -1.61 0.42 21.46
C VAL A 40 -1.48 -1.03 20.97
N LEU A 41 -0.72 -1.83 21.72
CA LEU A 41 -0.66 -3.29 21.53
C LEU A 41 -1.45 -4.00 22.63
N VAL A 42 -2.46 -4.76 22.24
CA VAL A 42 -3.28 -5.57 23.16
C VAL A 42 -3.25 -7.03 22.69
N GLN A 43 -2.76 -7.93 23.55
CA GLN A 43 -2.69 -9.37 23.25
C GLN A 43 -1.91 -9.70 21.95
N GLY A 44 -0.91 -8.88 21.61
CA GLY A 44 -0.11 -9.03 20.39
C GLY A 44 -0.74 -8.41 19.13
N GLU A 45 -1.94 -7.85 19.24
CA GLU A 45 -2.61 -7.11 18.17
C GLU A 45 -2.33 -5.61 18.30
N ASP A 46 -1.89 -4.98 17.21
CA ASP A 46 -1.72 -3.53 17.13
C ASP A 46 -3.07 -2.89 16.73
N LEU A 47 -3.75 -2.31 17.73
CA LEU A 47 -5.07 -1.72 17.53
C LEU A 47 -5.01 -0.48 16.64
N GLY A 48 -3.95 0.31 16.75
CA GLY A 48 -3.77 1.48 15.91
C GLY A 48 -3.53 1.11 14.45
N ALA A 49 -2.74 0.08 14.19
CA ALA A 49 -2.55 -0.45 12.85
C ALA A 49 -3.87 -1.02 12.29
N TRP A 50 -4.65 -1.70 13.12
CA TRP A 50 -5.97 -2.21 12.73
C TRP A 50 -6.95 -1.07 12.37
N VAL A 51 -7.03 -0.01 13.18
CA VAL A 51 -7.86 1.18 12.92
C VAL A 51 -7.46 1.83 11.60
N VAL A 52 -6.16 2.09 11.39
CA VAL A 52 -5.64 2.65 10.13
C VAL A 52 -6.03 1.76 8.95
N ALA A 53 -5.91 0.44 9.07
CA ALA A 53 -6.29 -0.49 8.01
C ALA A 53 -7.79 -0.41 7.67
N GLN A 54 -8.67 -0.26 8.67
CA GLN A 54 -10.10 -0.07 8.42
C GLN A 54 -10.39 1.25 7.72
N ARG A 55 -9.77 2.36 8.17
CA ARG A 55 -9.94 3.69 7.55
C ARG A 55 -9.52 3.70 6.08
N MET A 56 -8.37 3.08 5.77
CA MET A 56 -7.80 3.03 4.42
C MET A 56 -8.50 2.03 3.49
N GLY A 57 -9.09 0.97 4.06
CA GLY A 57 -9.79 -0.08 3.33
C GLY A 57 -11.32 0.07 3.31
N TRP A 58 -11.82 1.26 3.64
CA TRP A 58 -13.25 1.49 3.90
C TRP A 58 -14.16 1.07 2.74
N ASP A 59 -13.70 1.26 1.49
CA ASP A 59 -14.42 0.91 0.27
C ASP A 59 -14.62 -0.61 0.07
N LYS A 60 -13.83 -1.44 0.78
CA LYS A 60 -13.92 -2.91 0.74
C LYS A 60 -14.78 -3.47 1.86
N LEU A 61 -15.17 -2.65 2.83
CA LEU A 61 -16.02 -3.06 3.94
C LEU A 61 -17.48 -3.19 3.48
N THR A 62 -18.19 -4.15 4.05
CA THR A 62 -19.64 -4.25 3.86
C THR A 62 -20.34 -3.06 4.55
N PRO A 63 -21.55 -2.67 4.12
CA PRO A 63 -22.31 -1.60 4.79
C PRO A 63 -22.50 -1.84 6.30
N ALA A 64 -22.66 -3.10 6.72
CA ALA A 64 -22.75 -3.46 8.13
C ALA A 64 -21.43 -3.23 8.88
N GLN A 65 -20.29 -3.54 8.27
CA GLN A 65 -18.97 -3.26 8.85
C GLN A 65 -18.73 -1.76 8.99
N GLN A 66 -19.03 -0.98 7.95
CA GLN A 66 -18.93 0.47 8.00
C GLN A 66 -19.78 1.06 9.12
N TRP A 67 -21.04 0.62 9.23
CA TRP A 67 -21.95 1.06 10.27
C TRP A 67 -21.43 0.75 11.68
N MET A 68 -20.92 -0.46 11.94
CA MET A 68 -20.39 -0.76 13.27
C MET A 68 -19.13 0.05 13.60
N LEU A 69 -18.22 0.22 12.64
CA LEU A 69 -17.00 0.99 12.86
C LEU A 69 -17.32 2.45 13.19
N ASP A 70 -18.23 3.05 12.44
CA ASP A 70 -18.71 4.42 12.66
C ASP A 70 -19.51 4.53 13.97
N SER A 71 -20.60 3.77 14.09
CA SER A 71 -21.57 3.95 15.17
C SER A 71 -21.14 3.35 16.52
N VAL A 72 -20.27 2.33 16.53
CA VAL A 72 -19.81 1.68 17.78
C VAL A 72 -18.41 2.13 18.19
N LEU A 73 -17.51 2.35 17.24
CA LEU A 73 -16.10 2.69 17.52
C LEU A 73 -15.71 4.13 17.19
N GLY A 74 -16.57 4.90 16.49
CA GLY A 74 -16.25 6.26 16.04
C GLY A 74 -15.13 6.29 14.98
N ILE A 75 -14.94 5.22 14.23
CA ILE A 75 -13.96 5.14 13.15
C ILE A 75 -14.62 5.59 11.84
N GLU A 76 -14.12 6.68 11.27
CA GLU A 76 -14.58 7.23 9.99
C GLU A 76 -13.64 6.80 8.83
N PRO A 77 -14.07 6.84 7.56
CA PRO A 77 -13.18 6.63 6.41
C PRO A 77 -11.98 7.59 6.43
N ALA A 78 -10.86 7.16 5.84
CA ALA A 78 -9.72 8.06 5.61
C ALA A 78 -10.08 9.17 4.61
N ASP A 79 -9.61 10.39 4.85
CA ASP A 79 -9.79 11.49 3.91
C ASP A 79 -9.03 11.24 2.60
N LYS A 80 -9.47 11.87 1.50
CA LYS A 80 -8.81 11.74 0.19
C LYS A 80 -7.33 12.14 0.20
N GLY A 81 -6.91 13.00 1.14
CA GLY A 81 -5.52 13.39 1.34
C GLY A 81 -4.70 12.38 2.18
N GLU A 82 -5.36 11.51 2.94
CA GLU A 82 -4.72 10.44 3.73
C GLU A 82 -4.53 9.16 2.90
N LEU A 83 -5.42 8.92 1.92
CA LEU A 83 -5.34 7.72 1.09
C LEU A 83 -4.07 7.74 0.22
N PRO A 84 -3.29 6.65 0.18
CA PRO A 84 -2.18 6.55 -0.75
C PRO A 84 -2.71 6.68 -2.17
N VAL A 85 -2.16 7.61 -2.94
CA VAL A 85 -2.53 7.81 -4.35
C VAL A 85 -2.34 6.48 -5.07
N ARG A 86 -3.43 5.90 -5.58
CA ARG A 86 -3.40 4.61 -6.27
C ARG A 86 -2.64 4.78 -7.58
N GLN A 87 -1.33 4.53 -7.54
CA GLN A 87 -0.49 4.55 -8.74
C GLN A 87 -0.98 3.50 -9.74
N THR A 88 -1.29 3.96 -10.94
CA THR A 88 -1.65 3.08 -12.05
C THR A 88 -0.41 2.29 -12.53
N GLN A 89 -0.63 1.26 -13.35
CA GLN A 89 0.48 0.56 -13.98
C GLN A 89 1.28 1.50 -14.91
N ALA A 90 0.62 2.50 -15.50
CA ALA A 90 1.27 3.52 -16.32
C ALA A 90 2.17 4.41 -15.47
N ASP A 91 1.71 4.86 -14.30
CA ASP A 91 2.51 5.69 -13.40
C ASP A 91 3.76 4.94 -12.92
N ARG A 92 3.58 3.69 -12.48
CA ARG A 92 4.72 2.85 -12.07
C ARG A 92 5.73 2.66 -13.19
N TRP A 93 5.26 2.47 -14.42
CA TRP A 93 6.13 2.37 -15.60
C TRP A 93 6.90 3.67 -15.82
N ALA A 94 6.20 4.81 -15.82
CA ALA A 94 6.79 6.13 -16.00
C ALA A 94 7.86 6.44 -14.94
N THR A 95 7.59 6.12 -13.67
CA THR A 95 8.56 6.32 -12.58
C THR A 95 9.83 5.46 -12.79
N HIS A 96 9.69 4.19 -13.14
CA HIS A 96 10.86 3.33 -13.38
C HIS A 96 11.61 3.73 -14.65
N LEU A 97 10.92 4.18 -15.70
CA LEU A 97 11.55 4.70 -16.90
C LEU A 97 12.32 5.99 -16.62
N ALA A 98 11.80 6.87 -15.76
CA ALA A 98 12.53 8.05 -15.29
C ALA A 98 13.83 7.65 -14.54
N ALA A 99 13.77 6.63 -13.67
CA ALA A 99 14.95 6.11 -12.99
C ALA A 99 15.96 5.50 -13.98
N ALA A 100 15.48 4.76 -14.98
CA ALA A 100 16.33 4.22 -16.05
C ALA A 100 17.00 5.34 -16.86
N ARG A 101 16.27 6.43 -17.17
CA ARG A 101 16.82 7.62 -17.84
C ARG A 101 17.87 8.32 -16.99
N GLN A 102 17.64 8.49 -15.69
CA GLN A 102 18.60 9.08 -14.76
C GLN A 102 19.88 8.25 -14.68
N PHE A 103 19.75 6.93 -14.48
CA PHE A 103 20.90 6.02 -14.48
C PHE A 103 21.64 6.07 -15.81
N HIS A 104 20.93 6.04 -16.94
CA HIS A 104 21.54 6.12 -18.27
C HIS A 104 22.25 7.46 -18.50
N ALA A 105 21.68 8.58 -18.05
CA ALA A 105 22.32 9.89 -18.16
C ALA A 105 23.65 9.94 -17.37
N ARG A 106 23.74 9.23 -16.24
CA ARG A 106 24.95 9.15 -15.41
C ARG A 106 25.98 8.15 -15.94
N GLU A 107 25.54 6.96 -16.34
CA GLU A 107 26.43 5.81 -16.65
C GLU A 107 26.58 5.52 -18.16
N GLY A 108 25.71 6.10 -18.99
CA GLY A 108 25.68 5.87 -20.44
C GLY A 108 25.18 4.49 -20.87
N HIS A 109 24.61 3.69 -19.97
CA HIS A 109 24.12 2.34 -20.28
C HIS A 109 23.08 1.83 -19.27
N LEU A 110 22.35 0.75 -19.62
CA LEU A 110 21.41 0.05 -18.72
C LEU A 110 21.93 -1.30 -18.17
N ARG A 111 23.24 -1.40 -17.91
CA ARG A 111 23.87 -2.53 -17.21
C ARG A 111 23.79 -2.34 -15.68
N VAL A 112 22.57 -2.42 -15.16
CA VAL A 112 22.29 -2.19 -13.74
C VAL A 112 22.39 -3.53 -12.96
N PRO A 113 23.17 -3.60 -11.86
CA PRO A 113 23.19 -4.80 -11.01
C PRO A 113 21.81 -5.12 -10.44
N ARG A 114 21.41 -6.39 -10.37
CA ARG A 114 20.04 -6.81 -9.95
C ARG A 114 19.56 -6.19 -8.64
N LYS A 115 20.45 -6.01 -7.65
CA LYS A 115 20.12 -5.46 -6.32
C LYS A 115 20.21 -3.94 -6.24
N TYR A 116 20.58 -3.27 -7.33
CA TYR A 116 20.77 -1.83 -7.34
C TYR A 116 19.43 -1.09 -7.17
N VAL A 117 19.48 -0.04 -6.37
CA VAL A 117 18.40 0.90 -6.09
C VAL A 117 18.82 2.26 -6.63
N GLU A 118 17.97 2.88 -7.43
CA GLU A 118 18.11 4.26 -7.90
C GLU A 118 17.21 5.16 -7.07
N GLU A 119 17.71 6.33 -6.68
CA GLU A 119 16.94 7.33 -5.95
C GLU A 119 16.52 8.45 -6.92
N LEU A 120 15.21 8.57 -7.14
CA LEU A 120 14.63 9.70 -7.88
C LEU A 120 14.18 10.77 -6.90
N ALA A 121 14.55 12.03 -7.13
CA ALA A 121 13.99 13.14 -6.38
C ALA A 121 12.46 13.22 -6.61
N GLY A 122 11.68 13.16 -5.53
CA GLY A 122 10.25 13.43 -5.56
C GLY A 122 9.94 14.93 -5.68
N GLU A 123 8.70 15.25 -6.02
CA GLU A 123 8.24 16.64 -6.17
C GLU A 123 8.32 17.42 -4.84
N ASP A 124 8.20 16.73 -3.71
CA ASP A 124 8.29 17.30 -2.35
C ASP A 124 9.72 17.29 -1.78
N GLY A 125 10.73 16.94 -2.58
CA GLY A 125 12.13 16.87 -2.16
C GLY A 125 12.52 15.58 -1.42
N GLU A 126 11.57 14.71 -1.09
CA GLU A 126 11.85 13.36 -0.61
C GLU A 126 12.17 12.43 -1.79
N GLY A 127 13.32 11.76 -1.73
CA GLY A 127 13.74 10.79 -2.74
C GLY A 127 12.89 9.51 -2.70
N VAL A 128 12.51 9.00 -3.87
CA VAL A 128 11.86 7.70 -4.03
C VAL A 128 12.91 6.67 -4.43
N GLU A 129 13.12 5.68 -3.56
CA GLU A 129 13.98 4.53 -3.82
C GLU A 129 13.29 3.52 -4.75
N LEU A 130 13.92 3.22 -5.88
CA LEU A 130 13.39 2.30 -6.89
C LEU A 130 14.38 1.17 -7.14
N LYS A 131 13.91 -0.08 -7.04
CA LYS A 131 14.69 -1.29 -7.32
C LYS A 131 14.93 -1.46 -8.82
N LEU A 132 15.65 -0.52 -9.42
CA LEU A 132 15.88 -0.41 -10.85
C LEU A 132 16.49 -1.68 -11.44
N GLY A 133 17.46 -2.29 -10.74
CA GLY A 133 18.09 -3.52 -11.21
C GLY A 133 17.12 -4.70 -11.32
N GLY A 134 16.27 -4.87 -10.31
CA GLY A 134 15.24 -5.91 -10.32
C GLY A 134 14.18 -5.66 -11.37
N TRP A 135 13.75 -4.40 -11.53
CA TRP A 135 12.78 -4.01 -12.54
C TRP A 135 13.28 -4.23 -13.97
N LEU A 136 14.54 -3.86 -14.28
CA LEU A 136 15.13 -4.10 -15.60
C LEU A 136 15.27 -5.59 -15.91
N ASP A 137 15.64 -6.40 -14.91
CA ASP A 137 15.71 -7.86 -15.06
C ASP A 137 14.33 -8.49 -15.34
N ASP A 138 13.32 -8.14 -14.55
CA ASP A 138 11.95 -8.62 -14.77
C ASP A 138 11.39 -8.16 -16.12
N THR A 139 11.73 -6.95 -16.54
CA THR A 139 11.37 -6.38 -17.85
C THR A 139 12.01 -7.15 -19.00
N ARG A 140 13.28 -7.57 -18.89
CA ARG A 140 13.93 -8.46 -19.87
C ARG A 140 13.23 -9.81 -19.96
N ARG A 141 12.97 -10.43 -18.80
CA ARG A 141 12.34 -11.76 -18.72
C ARG A 141 10.93 -11.78 -19.32
N ARG A 142 10.24 -10.65 -19.32
CA ARG A 142 8.87 -10.48 -19.85
C ARG A 142 8.85 -9.65 -21.12
N ALA A 143 9.94 -9.61 -21.87
CA ALA A 143 10.06 -8.81 -23.09
C ALA A 143 8.97 -9.16 -24.13
N ASP A 144 8.55 -10.42 -24.17
CA ASP A 144 7.46 -10.93 -25.01
C ASP A 144 6.08 -10.32 -24.68
N LYS A 145 5.93 -9.76 -23.47
CA LYS A 145 4.68 -9.18 -22.96
C LYS A 145 4.69 -7.65 -22.97
N LEU A 146 5.77 -7.02 -23.41
CA LEU A 146 5.84 -5.57 -23.51
C LEU A 146 5.06 -5.10 -24.73
N THR A 147 4.40 -3.95 -24.59
CA THR A 147 3.86 -3.26 -25.76
C THR A 147 5.02 -2.73 -26.61
N PRO A 148 4.82 -2.53 -27.93
CA PRO A 148 5.84 -1.98 -28.81
C PRO A 148 6.39 -0.64 -28.32
N GLU A 149 5.54 0.22 -27.76
CA GLU A 149 5.91 1.55 -27.26
C GLU A 149 6.86 1.43 -26.06
N ARG A 150 6.50 0.61 -25.07
CA ARG A 150 7.32 0.35 -23.88
C ARG A 150 8.67 -0.24 -24.23
N ARG A 151 8.69 -1.12 -25.22
CA ARG A 151 9.93 -1.70 -25.73
C ARG A 151 10.81 -0.62 -26.37
N ALA A 152 10.24 0.22 -27.24
CA ALA A 152 10.93 1.31 -27.90
C ALA A 152 11.51 2.34 -26.92
N GLU A 153 10.80 2.65 -25.82
CA GLU A 153 11.29 3.55 -24.78
C GLU A 153 12.60 3.06 -24.12
N LEU A 154 12.71 1.74 -23.90
CA LEU A 154 13.92 1.14 -23.34
C LEU A 154 15.00 0.90 -24.40
N ASP A 155 14.62 0.59 -25.64
CA ASP A 155 15.55 0.52 -26.77
C ASP A 155 16.26 1.85 -26.99
N ALA A 156 15.55 2.97 -26.86
CA ALA A 156 16.12 4.31 -26.94
C ALA A 156 17.19 4.59 -25.86
N LEU A 157 17.18 3.82 -24.76
CA LEU A 157 18.18 3.87 -23.69
C LEU A 157 19.26 2.79 -23.83
N GLY A 158 19.33 2.11 -24.98
CA GLY A 158 20.33 1.06 -25.24
C GLY A 158 20.07 -0.24 -24.49
N MET A 159 18.80 -0.53 -24.16
CA MET A 159 18.45 -1.77 -23.46
C MET A 159 18.86 -3.02 -24.24
N ARG A 160 19.48 -3.96 -23.53
CA ARG A 160 19.82 -5.28 -24.07
C ARG A 160 18.84 -6.32 -23.55
N TRP A 161 18.22 -7.04 -24.47
CA TRP A 161 17.16 -8.02 -24.16
C TRP A 161 17.67 -9.45 -23.93
N ALA A 162 18.98 -9.69 -24.14
CA ALA A 162 19.66 -10.98 -23.97
C ALA A 162 20.74 -10.91 -22.90
#